data_AF-A0A846Q5G2-F1
#
_entry.id   AF-A0A846Q5G2-F1
#
_cell.length_a   1.000
_cell.length_b   1.000
_cell.length_c   1.000
_cell.angle_alpha   90.00
_cell.angle_beta   90.00
_cell.angle_gamma   90.00
#
_symmetry.space_group_name_H-M   'P 1'
#
loop_
_entity.id
_entity.type
_entity.pdbx_description
1 polymer ?
#
loop_
_entity_poly.entity_id
_entity_poly.type
_entity_poly.pdbx_seq_one_letter_code
_entity_poly.pdbx_strand_id
1 'polypeptide(L)'
;MDLQFGSFDLELEEFEFRKTKTFVRGWNATFGGSVASSPKIADGILYFGSMDQNVYAVNPKTGKEMWRTKLGGIIIFCNPVFWKGLLMIGTLDQKFYAMNKRTGKIA
;
A
#
# COMPACT_ATOMS: atom_id res chain seq x y z
N MET A 1 42.50 -32.41 48.54
CA MET A 1 41.35 -31.50 48.46
C MET A 1 41.20 -31.20 46.98
N ASP A 2 40.50 -32.09 46.28
CA ASP A 2 40.26 -31.98 44.86
C ASP A 2 38.75 -31.82 44.69
N LEU A 3 38.35 -30.67 44.13
CA LEU A 3 36.97 -30.37 43.81
C LEU A 3 36.67 -30.99 42.44
N GLN A 4 35.72 -31.94 42.40
CA GLN A 4 35.08 -32.35 41.16
C GLN A 4 34.31 -31.14 40.60
N PHE A 5 34.70 -30.65 39.43
CA PHE A 5 33.83 -29.82 38.60
C PHE A 5 33.08 -30.76 37.66
N GLY A 6 31.76 -30.83 37.82
CA GLY A 6 30.88 -31.55 36.90
C GLY A 6 31.03 -31.00 35.49
N SER A 7 31.13 -31.90 34.50
CA SER A 7 31.03 -31.54 33.09
C SER A 7 29.64 -30.97 32.85
N PHE A 8 29.57 -29.67 32.60
CA PHE A 8 28.38 -29.03 32.07
C PHE A 8 28.36 -29.31 30.56
N ASP A 9 27.56 -30.29 30.15
CA ASP A 9 27.21 -30.47 28.74
C ASP A 9 26.33 -29.27 28.34
N LEU A 10 26.97 -28.24 27.78
CA LEU A 10 26.28 -27.18 27.07
C LEU A 10 25.84 -27.76 25.73
N GLU A 11 24.63 -28.32 25.68
CA GLU A 11 23.92 -28.47 24.42
C GLU A 11 23.72 -27.06 23.84
N LEU A 12 24.55 -26.74 22.85
CA LEU A 12 24.40 -25.55 22.04
C LEU A 12 23.10 -25.71 21.24
N GLU A 13 22.01 -25.09 21.69
CA GLU A 13 20.84 -24.92 20.86
C GLU A 13 21.24 -24.03 19.67
N GLU A 14 21.42 -24.67 18.51
CA GLU A 14 21.64 -23.97 17.24
C GLU A 14 20.43 -23.08 16.95
N PHE A 15 20.64 -21.77 17.08
CA PHE A 15 19.63 -20.77 16.78
C PHE A 15 19.42 -20.74 15.25
N GLU A 16 18.39 -21.43 14.77
CA GLU A 16 17.96 -21.38 13.37
C GLU A 16 17.63 -19.93 12.98
N PHE A 17 18.58 -19.30 12.27
CA PHE A 17 18.43 -17.95 11.75
C PHE A 17 17.28 -17.92 10.75
N ARG A 18 16.14 -17.33 11.14
CA ARG A 18 14.92 -17.19 10.33
C ARG A 18 15.27 -16.82 8.89
N LYS A 19 15.02 -17.75 7.95
CA LYS A 19 15.10 -17.51 6.51
C LYS A 19 14.27 -16.26 6.17
N THR A 20 14.95 -15.16 5.85
CA THR A 20 14.28 -13.93 5.41
C THR A 20 13.57 -14.23 4.11
N LYS A 21 12.25 -14.08 4.09
CA LYS A 21 11.44 -14.26 2.88
C LYS A 21 11.83 -13.18 1.88
N THR A 22 12.65 -13.53 0.90
CA THR A 22 12.99 -12.64 -0.21
C THR A 22 11.70 -12.24 -0.90
N PHE A 23 11.38 -10.94 -0.89
CA PHE A 23 10.19 -10.43 -1.53
C PHE A 23 10.40 -10.46 -3.04
N VAL A 24 9.86 -11.49 -3.70
CA VAL A 24 9.84 -11.58 -5.17
C VAL A 24 8.85 -10.54 -5.68
N ARG A 25 9.24 -9.76 -6.69
CA ARG A 25 8.43 -8.67 -7.25
C ARG A 25 7.05 -9.19 -7.70
N GLY A 26 5.98 -8.72 -7.07
CA GLY A 26 4.61 -9.16 -7.34
C GLY A 26 4.05 -8.69 -8.69
N TRP A 27 4.31 -7.44 -9.08
CA TRP A 27 3.98 -6.88 -10.41
C TRP A 27 4.63 -5.50 -10.60
N ASN A 28 4.59 -4.98 -11.83
CA ASN A 28 4.90 -3.61 -12.19
C ASN A 28 3.87 -3.09 -13.20
N ALA A 29 3.37 -1.87 -13.01
CA ALA A 29 2.38 -1.27 -13.89
C ALA A 29 2.70 0.21 -14.14
N THR A 30 2.37 0.69 -15.33
CA THR A 30 2.53 2.09 -15.73
C THR A 30 1.16 2.75 -15.76
N PHE A 31 1.08 3.96 -15.19
CA PHE A 31 -0.13 4.79 -15.19
C PHE A 31 0.13 6.08 -15.96
N GLY A 32 -0.93 6.85 -16.23
CA GLY A 32 -0.86 8.02 -17.13
C GLY A 32 0.04 9.16 -16.67
N GLY A 33 0.37 9.24 -15.38
CA GLY A 33 1.29 10.21 -14.82
C GLY A 33 1.95 9.75 -13.54
N SER A 34 2.91 10.54 -13.05
CA SER A 34 3.68 10.26 -11.85
C SER A 34 2.77 9.97 -10.65
N VAL A 35 3.04 8.84 -9.98
CA VAL A 35 2.38 8.47 -8.72
C VAL A 35 3.19 9.10 -7.58
N ALA A 36 2.80 10.31 -7.19
CA ALA A 36 3.44 11.06 -6.10
C ALA A 36 2.53 11.21 -4.86
N SER A 37 1.55 10.32 -4.72
CA SER A 37 0.70 10.19 -3.55
C SER A 37 1.05 8.92 -2.77
N SER A 38 0.63 8.86 -1.49
CA SER A 38 0.76 7.64 -0.70
C SER A 38 -0.34 6.65 -1.11
N PRO A 39 -0.01 5.49 -1.70
CA PRO A 39 -1.02 4.50 -2.02
C PRO A 39 -1.63 3.90 -0.75
N LYS A 40 -2.92 3.54 -0.79
CA LYS A 40 -3.62 2.95 0.35
C LYS A 40 -4.50 1.79 -0.06
N ILE A 41 -4.44 0.70 0.71
CA ILE A 41 -5.32 -0.46 0.52
C ILE A 41 -6.51 -0.36 1.46
N ALA A 42 -7.73 -0.53 0.93
CA ALA A 42 -8.94 -0.74 1.71
C ALA A 42 -9.88 -1.70 0.97
N ASP A 43 -10.54 -2.59 1.71
CA ASP A 43 -11.48 -3.59 1.17
C ASP A 43 -10.91 -4.42 0.00
N GLY A 44 -9.60 -4.69 0.04
CA GLY A 44 -8.90 -5.44 -1.00
C GLY A 44 -8.60 -4.67 -2.29
N ILE A 45 -8.75 -3.35 -2.30
CA ILE A 45 -8.49 -2.48 -3.44
C ILE A 45 -7.37 -1.49 -3.07
N LEU A 46 -6.42 -1.29 -3.97
CA LEU A 46 -5.34 -0.32 -3.87
C LEU A 46 -5.77 1.01 -4.50
N TYR A 47 -5.67 2.11 -3.76
CA TYR A 47 -6.07 3.44 -4.21
C TYR A 47 -4.88 4.40 -4.18
N PHE A 48 -4.76 5.24 -5.19
CA PHE A 48 -3.80 6.34 -5.22
C PHE A 48 -4.24 7.43 -6.20
N GLY A 49 -3.77 8.65 -5.97
CA GLY A 49 -3.88 9.75 -6.92
C GLY A 49 -2.62 9.89 -7.78
N SER A 50 -2.79 10.42 -8.98
CA SER A 50 -1.70 10.68 -9.92
C SER A 50 -1.66 12.15 -10.35
N MET A 51 -0.49 12.58 -10.79
CA MET A 51 -0.31 13.89 -11.41
C MET A 51 -1.07 14.05 -12.74
N ASP A 52 -1.56 12.96 -13.34
CA ASP A 52 -2.42 13.00 -14.53
C ASP A 52 -3.87 13.42 -14.24
N GLN A 53 -4.14 13.89 -13.02
CA GLN A 53 -5.44 14.33 -12.51
C GLN A 53 -6.45 13.21 -12.28
N ASN A 54 -6.00 11.94 -12.22
CA ASN A 54 -6.86 10.80 -11.93
C ASN A 54 -6.60 10.19 -10.55
N VAL A 55 -7.69 9.71 -9.95
CA VAL A 55 -7.65 8.71 -8.88
C VAL A 55 -7.79 7.33 -9.50
N TYR A 56 -6.91 6.41 -9.13
CA TYR A 56 -6.91 5.03 -9.58
C TYR A 56 -7.35 4.10 -8.46
N ALA A 57 -8.15 3.09 -8.83
CA ALA A 57 -8.37 1.89 -8.03
C ALA A 57 -7.78 0.69 -8.78
N VAL A 58 -6.97 -0.08 -8.09
CA VAL A 58 -6.14 -1.13 -8.67
C VAL A 58 -6.28 -2.41 -7.85
N ASN A 59 -6.28 -3.55 -8.51
CA ASN A 59 -6.20 -4.83 -7.84
C ASN A 59 -4.77 -5.01 -7.26
N PRO A 60 -4.59 -5.10 -5.92
CA PRO A 60 -3.28 -5.15 -5.31
C PRO A 60 -2.49 -6.43 -5.61
N LYS A 61 -3.16 -7.50 -6.07
CA LYS A 61 -2.51 -8.77 -6.42
C LYS A 61 -1.96 -8.77 -7.85
N THR A 62 -2.58 -8.03 -8.76
CA THR A 62 -2.28 -8.11 -10.21
C THR A 62 -1.78 -6.81 -10.81
N GLY A 63 -1.94 -5.68 -10.12
CA GLY A 63 -1.63 -4.35 -10.66
C GLY A 63 -2.61 -3.87 -11.72
N LYS A 64 -3.70 -4.62 -11.98
CA LYS A 64 -4.70 -4.24 -12.99
C LYS A 64 -5.61 -3.14 -12.46
N GLU A 65 -5.79 -2.11 -13.27
CA GLU A 65 -6.78 -1.06 -13.03
C GLU A 65 -8.19 -1.67 -12.94
N MET A 66 -8.92 -1.29 -11.90
CA MET A 66 -10.34 -1.63 -11.71
C MET A 66 -11.23 -0.48 -12.16
N TRP A 67 -10.83 0.75 -11.83
CA TRP A 67 -11.43 1.98 -12.34
C TRP A 67 -10.46 3.16 -12.18
N ARG A 68 -10.73 4.23 -12.92
CA ARG A 68 -10.11 5.55 -12.71
C ARG A 68 -11.15 6.66 -12.82
N THR A 69 -10.92 7.76 -12.12
CA THR A 69 -11.80 8.95 -12.15
C THR A 69 -10.96 10.21 -12.28
N LYS A 70 -11.26 11.05 -13.29
CA LYS A 70 -10.60 12.33 -13.49
C LYS A 70 -11.23 13.39 -12.60
N LEU A 71 -10.43 14.02 -11.73
CA LEU A 71 -10.86 15.07 -10.81
C LEU A 71 -10.48 16.49 -11.28
N GLY A 72 -9.76 16.61 -12.41
CA GLY A 72 -9.39 17.90 -13.02
C GLY A 72 -8.24 18.65 -12.33
N GLY A 73 -7.95 18.34 -11.06
CA GLY A 73 -6.78 18.82 -10.33
C GLY A 73 -5.68 17.76 -10.22
N ILE A 74 -4.43 18.19 -10.18
CA ILE A 74 -3.28 17.33 -9.88
C ILE A 74 -3.44 16.76 -8.47
N ILE A 75 -3.15 15.46 -8.29
CA ILE A 75 -3.20 14.79 -6.99
C ILE A 75 -1.78 14.39 -6.58
N ILE A 76 -1.22 15.12 -5.62
CA ILE A 76 0.10 14.87 -5.03
C ILE A 76 0.01 14.96 -3.52
N PHE A 77 0.91 14.27 -2.80
CA PHE A 77 0.98 14.29 -1.33
C PHE A 77 -0.34 13.95 -0.63
N CYS A 78 -1.30 13.35 -1.33
CA CYS A 78 -2.57 12.97 -0.74
C CYS A 78 -2.41 11.66 0.03
N ASN A 79 -3.07 11.59 1.19
CA ASN A 79 -3.26 10.36 1.94
C ASN A 79 -4.76 10.01 1.85
N PRO A 80 -5.16 9.06 0.98
CA PRO A 80 -6.55 8.68 0.81
C PRO A 80 -7.25 8.39 2.15
N VAL A 81 -8.40 9.02 2.41
CA VAL A 81 -9.21 8.77 3.62
C VAL A 81 -10.46 8.00 3.24
N PHE A 82 -10.89 7.07 4.11
CA PHE A 82 -12.10 6.28 3.89
C PHE A 82 -13.11 6.57 4.98
N TRP A 83 -14.37 6.77 4.60
CA TRP A 83 -15.47 6.96 5.55
C TRP A 83 -16.79 6.46 4.96
N LYS A 84 -17.49 5.55 5.66
CA LYS A 84 -18.81 5.01 5.27
C LYS A 84 -18.94 4.63 3.78
N GLY A 85 -17.92 3.98 3.22
CA GLY A 85 -17.93 3.54 1.80
C GLY A 85 -17.45 4.59 0.80
N LEU A 86 -17.13 5.80 1.27
CA LEU A 86 -16.52 6.85 0.47
C LEU A 86 -14.99 6.78 0.58
N LEU A 87 -14.35 7.12 -0.53
CA LEU A 87 -12.97 7.52 -0.63
C LEU A 87 -12.93 9.05 -0.71
N MET A 88 -12.07 9.66 0.07
CA MET A 88 -11.94 11.11 0.19
C MET A 88 -10.54 11.54 -0.28
N ILE A 89 -10.49 12.48 -1.24
CA ILE A 89 -9.27 12.91 -1.92
C ILE A 89 -9.25 14.44 -2.02
N GLY A 90 -8.15 15.03 -1.56
CA GLY A 90 -7.82 16.43 -1.82
C GLY A 90 -6.97 16.57 -3.08
N THR A 91 -7.18 17.67 -3.80
CA THR A 91 -6.51 18.00 -5.05
C THR A 91 -5.86 19.38 -4.95
N LEU A 92 -4.84 19.65 -5.77
CA LEU A 92 -4.20 20.96 -5.82
C LEU A 92 -5.06 22.07 -6.45
N ASP A 93 -6.19 21.74 -7.07
CA ASP A 93 -7.16 22.73 -7.56
C ASP A 93 -8.07 23.27 -6.44
N GLN A 94 -7.62 23.18 -5.18
CA GLN A 94 -8.30 23.68 -3.98
C GLN A 94 -9.64 22.99 -3.68
N LYS A 95 -9.84 21.78 -4.22
CA LYS A 95 -11.05 21.01 -4.02
C LYS A 95 -10.80 19.76 -3.20
N PHE A 96 -11.90 19.26 -2.66
CA PHE A 96 -11.93 18.03 -1.88
C PHE A 96 -13.12 17.21 -2.34
N TYR A 97 -12.84 15.97 -2.78
CA TYR A 97 -13.82 15.10 -3.39
C TYR A 97 -14.14 13.94 -2.45
N ALA A 98 -15.42 13.62 -2.33
CA ALA A 98 -15.88 12.34 -1.82
C ALA A 98 -16.39 11.51 -3.00
N MET A 99 -15.96 10.26 -3.09
CA MET A 99 -16.32 9.38 -4.19
C MET A 99 -16.59 7.97 -3.68
N ASN A 100 -17.50 7.25 -4.33
CA ASN A 100 -17.78 5.87 -3.99
C ASN A 100 -16.54 4.99 -4.24
N LYS A 101 -16.01 4.36 -3.18
CA LYS A 101 -14.75 3.60 -3.27
C LYS A 101 -14.78 2.39 -4.22
N ARG A 102 -15.97 1.88 -4.56
CA ARG A 102 -16.13 0.72 -5.45
C ARG A 102 -16.29 1.10 -6.91
N THR A 103 -16.91 2.25 -7.19
CA THR A 103 -17.31 2.64 -8.55
C THR A 103 -16.55 3.85 -9.09
N GLY A 104 -15.88 4.61 -8.23
CA GLY A 104 -15.22 5.86 -8.61
C GLY A 104 -16.16 7.05 -8.83
N LYS A 105 -17.49 6.85 -8.76
CA LYS A 105 -18.45 7.94 -8.94
C LYS A 105 -18.30 8.97 -7.82
N ILE A 106 -18.13 10.24 -8.20
CA ILE A 106 -18.17 11.37 -7.27
C ILE A 106 -19.58 11.43 -6.66
N ALA A 107 -19.64 11.61 -5.34
CA ALA A 107 -20.87 11.68 -4.57
C ALA A 107 -21.56 13.04 -4.70
#